data_AF-A0A936AV03-F1
#
_entry.id   AF-A0A936AV03-F1
#
_cell.length_a   1.000
_cell.length_b   1.000
_cell.length_c   1.000
_cell.angle_alpha   90.00
_cell.angle_beta   90.00
_cell.angle_gamma   90.00
#
_symmetry.space_group_name_H-M   'P 1'
#
loop_
_entity.id
_entity.type
_entity.pdbx_description
1 polymer ?
#
loop_
_entity_poly.entity_id
_entity_poly.type
_entity_poly.pdbx_seq_one_letter_code
_entity_poly.pdbx_strand_id
1 'polypeptide(L)'
;MGLLVDWFYDSPGVHASALVFTAYIRPLIFGILEPYEGYNINDVPNFNKLGFGWFSSYLSILLFVHLFVYFSVEAFSFVFIFDIMMNTLLTFVGSFTVILLIQFIFRSR
;
A
#
# COMPACT_ATOMS: atom_id res chain seq x y z
N MET A 1 -2.60 14.57 -2.21
CA MET A 1 -1.54 14.38 -1.19
C MET A 1 -0.18 14.15 -1.83
N GLY A 2 -0.02 13.22 -2.78
CA GLY A 2 1.28 12.97 -3.44
C GLY A 2 1.95 14.23 -4.02
N LEU A 3 1.23 15.04 -4.79
CA LEU A 3 1.76 16.30 -5.35
C LEU A 3 2.24 17.33 -4.30
N LEU A 4 1.64 17.33 -3.11
CA LEU A 4 2.09 18.21 -2.04
C LEU A 4 3.43 17.73 -1.48
N VAL A 5 3.60 16.41 -1.34
CA VAL A 5 4.87 15.80 -0.91
C VAL A 5 5.94 16.05 -1.97
N ASP A 6 5.62 15.81 -3.23
CA ASP A 6 6.53 16.03 -4.36
C ASP A 6 7.03 17.48 -4.48
N TRP A 7 6.30 18.48 -3.94
CA TRP A 7 6.76 19.87 -3.93
C TRP A 7 7.94 20.09 -2.98
N PHE A 8 7.98 19.35 -1.86
CA PHE A 8 9.03 19.46 -0.85
C PHE A 8 10.23 18.54 -1.10
N TYR A 9 10.12 17.63 -2.07
CA TYR A 9 11.17 16.68 -2.44
C TYR A 9 11.73 17.01 -3.82
N ASP A 10 13.00 16.66 -4.05
CA ASP A 10 13.67 16.81 -5.35
C ASP A 10 13.24 15.74 -6.39
N SER A 11 12.13 15.02 -6.14
CA SER A 11 11.58 13.96 -6.98
C SER A 11 10.16 14.28 -7.45
N PRO A 12 10.00 15.25 -8.38
CA PRO A 12 8.67 15.71 -8.79
C PRO A 12 7.86 14.58 -9.43
N GLY A 13 6.68 14.31 -8.88
CA GLY A 13 5.70 13.37 -9.44
C GLY A 13 5.87 11.91 -9.05
N VAL A 14 6.91 11.54 -8.30
CA VAL A 14 7.14 10.14 -7.89
C VAL A 14 6.06 9.70 -6.88
N HIS A 15 5.78 10.51 -5.84
CA HIS A 15 4.72 10.18 -4.89
C HIS A 15 3.34 10.32 -5.50
N ALA A 16 3.11 11.32 -6.36
CA ALA A 16 1.84 11.49 -7.05
C ALA A 16 1.50 10.29 -7.94
N SER A 17 2.43 9.83 -8.76
CA SER A 17 2.20 8.68 -9.66
C SER A 17 1.95 7.38 -8.90
N ALA A 18 2.75 7.08 -7.87
CA ALA A 18 2.56 5.91 -7.02
C ALA A 18 1.19 5.94 -6.30
N LEU A 19 0.77 7.11 -5.80
CA LEU A 19 -0.52 7.27 -5.13
C LEU A 19 -1.69 7.09 -6.10
N VAL A 20 -1.63 7.68 -7.30
CA VAL A 20 -2.67 7.55 -8.32
C VAL A 20 -2.82 6.09 -8.75
N PHE A 21 -1.71 5.39 -8.99
CA PHE A 21 -1.73 3.98 -9.32
C PHE A 21 -2.38 3.15 -8.20
N THR A 22 -1.99 3.42 -6.96
CA THR A 22 -2.53 2.70 -5.79
C THR A 22 -4.03 2.94 -5.62
N ALA A 23 -4.50 4.17 -5.86
CA ALA A 23 -5.92 4.51 -5.84
C ALA A 23 -6.69 3.78 -6.97
N TYR A 24 -6.08 3.63 -8.14
CA TYR A 24 -6.67 2.93 -9.28
C TYR A 24 -6.83 1.42 -9.04
N ILE A 25 -5.82 0.75 -8.47
CA ILE A 25 -5.86 -0.70 -8.23
C ILE A 25 -6.68 -1.10 -7.00
N ARG A 26 -6.94 -0.16 -6.10
CA ARG A 26 -7.64 -0.41 -4.83
C ARG A 26 -8.95 -1.20 -4.99
N PRO A 27 -9.91 -0.82 -5.87
CA PRO A 27 -11.14 -1.58 -6.05
C PRO A 27 -10.90 -2.99 -6.59
N LEU A 28 -9.88 -3.20 -7.43
CA LEU A 28 -9.54 -4.53 -7.96
C LEU A 28 -9.08 -5.46 -6.85
N ILE A 29 -8.17 -4.99 -5.99
CA ILE A 29 -7.67 -5.77 -4.85
C ILE A 29 -8.81 -6.08 -3.88
N PHE A 30 -9.68 -5.10 -3.62
CA PHE A 30 -10.83 -5.31 -2.75
C PHE A 30 -11.78 -6.39 -3.29
N GLY A 31 -12.09 -6.37 -4.59
CA GLY A 31 -12.95 -7.38 -5.23
C GLY A 31 -12.33 -8.79 -5.27
N ILE A 32 -11.00 -8.92 -5.35
CA ILE A 32 -10.31 -10.21 -5.29
C ILE A 32 -10.40 -10.83 -3.89
N LEU A 33 -10.38 -9.99 -2.85
CA LEU A 33 -10.39 -10.41 -1.45
C LEU A 33 -11.81 -10.53 -0.87
N GLU A 34 -12.85 -10.15 -1.61
CA GLU A 34 -14.23 -10.21 -1.17
C GLU A 34 -14.67 -11.67 -0.93
N PRO A 35 -15.15 -12.04 0.27
CA PRO A 35 -15.69 -13.36 0.55
C PRO A 35 -17.01 -13.53 -0.20
N TYR A 36 -17.38 -14.80 -0.42
CA TYR A 36 -18.54 -15.23 -1.21
C TYR A 36 -19.88 -14.61 -0.79
N GLU A 37 -20.00 -14.12 0.46
CA GLU A 37 -21.22 -13.49 0.99
C GLU A 37 -21.33 -11.98 0.68
N GLY A 38 -20.31 -11.40 0.07
CA GLY A 38 -20.25 -10.00 -0.35
C GLY A 38 -19.92 -9.03 0.80
N TYR A 39 -19.17 -7.98 0.50
CA TYR A 39 -19.02 -6.80 1.36
C TYR A 39 -19.83 -5.64 0.78
N ASN A 40 -20.45 -4.83 1.65
CA ASN A 40 -21.02 -3.57 1.16
C ASN A 40 -19.86 -2.69 0.65
N ILE A 41 -20.03 -2.10 -0.53
CA ILE A 41 -19.05 -1.19 -1.19
C ILE A 41 -18.60 -0.03 -0.25
N ASN A 42 -19.38 0.25 0.79
CA ASN A 42 -19.12 1.29 1.79
C ASN A 42 -18.44 0.79 3.08
N ASP A 43 -18.13 -0.51 3.21
CA ASP A 43 -17.40 -1.00 4.36
C ASP A 43 -15.95 -0.55 4.29
N VAL A 44 -15.62 0.42 5.15
CA VAL A 44 -14.25 0.86 5.33
C VAL A 44 -13.42 -0.36 5.75
N PRO A 45 -12.29 -0.65 5.07
CA PRO A 45 -11.41 -1.74 5.46
C PRO A 45 -10.85 -1.48 6.85
N ASN A 46 -11.55 -2.01 7.85
CA ASN A 46 -11.30 -1.79 9.26
C ASN A 46 -11.22 -3.16 9.94
N PHE A 47 -10.19 -3.29 10.76
CA PHE A 47 -9.89 -4.43 11.62
C PHE A 47 -11.12 -5.01 12.34
N ASN A 48 -12.01 -4.12 12.79
CA ASN A 48 -13.20 -4.48 13.57
C ASN A 48 -14.33 -5.13 12.74
N LYS A 49 -14.34 -4.97 11.42
CA LYS A 49 -15.40 -5.51 10.54
C LYS A 49 -14.97 -6.73 9.72
N LEU A 50 -13.71 -6.77 9.29
CA LEU A 50 -13.23 -7.73 8.29
C LEU A 50 -12.30 -8.82 8.88
N GLY A 51 -11.87 -8.64 10.13
CA GLY A 51 -10.98 -9.56 10.82
C GLY A 51 -9.49 -9.33 10.50
N PHE A 52 -8.62 -9.76 11.42
CA PHE A 52 -7.17 -9.57 11.33
C PHE A 52 -6.57 -10.16 10.04
N GLY A 53 -6.95 -11.40 9.70
CA GLY A 53 -6.36 -12.12 8.56
C GLY A 53 -6.69 -11.47 7.21
N TRP A 54 -7.93 -11.03 7.03
CA TRP A 54 -8.36 -10.33 5.83
C TRP A 54 -7.65 -8.98 5.69
N PHE A 55 -7.66 -8.18 6.77
CA PHE A 55 -7.01 -6.87 6.77
C PHE A 55 -5.51 -6.97 6.51
N SER A 56 -4.84 -7.94 7.14
CA SER A 56 -3.41 -8.19 6.94
C SER A 56 -3.09 -8.56 5.49
N SER A 57 -3.92 -9.41 4.87
CA SER A 57 -3.77 -9.80 3.46
C SER A 57 -3.99 -8.62 2.51
N TYR A 58 -5.08 -7.87 2.71
CA TYR A 58 -5.38 -6.66 1.95
C TYR A 58 -4.25 -5.62 2.05
N LEU A 59 -3.80 -5.33 3.27
CA LEU A 59 -2.73 -4.38 3.53
C LEU A 59 -1.42 -4.84 2.89
N SER A 60 -1.07 -6.12 3.02
CA SER A 60 0.15 -6.70 2.45
C SER A 60 0.20 -6.50 0.93
N ILE A 61 -0.85 -6.90 0.22
CA ILE A 61 -0.92 -6.80 -1.25
C ILE A 61 -0.86 -5.34 -1.69
N LEU A 62 -1.68 -4.47 -1.08
CA LEU A 62 -1.77 -3.08 -1.48
C LEU A 62 -0.46 -2.31 -1.20
N LEU A 63 0.16 -2.54 -0.04
CA LEU A 63 1.43 -1.92 0.34
C LEU A 63 2.59 -2.38 -0.53
N PHE A 64 2.68 -3.68 -0.80
CA PHE A 64 3.73 -4.23 -1.66
C PHE A 64 3.67 -3.62 -3.07
N VAL A 65 2.47 -3.57 -3.66
CA VAL A 65 2.28 -2.99 -4.99
C VAL A 65 2.60 -1.49 -5.00
N HIS A 66 2.18 -0.75 -3.96
CA HIS A 66 2.50 0.68 -3.84
C HIS A 66 4.03 0.92 -3.83
N LEU A 67 4.77 0.20 -2.99
CA LEU A 67 6.22 0.34 -2.85
C LEU A 67 6.96 -0.09 -4.12
N PHE A 68 6.51 -1.17 -4.76
CA PHE A 68 7.09 -1.62 -6.01
C PHE A 68 6.97 -0.56 -7.10
N VAL A 69 5.79 0.06 -7.25
CA VAL A 69 5.58 1.14 -8.22
C VAL A 69 6.37 2.39 -7.84
N TYR A 70 6.42 2.75 -6.57
CA TYR A 70 7.23 3.89 -6.09
C TYR A 70 8.70 3.74 -6.50
N PHE A 71 9.35 2.64 -6.14
CA PHE A 71 10.77 2.42 -6.49
C PHE A 71 10.99 2.22 -7.99
N SER A 72 10.01 1.66 -8.71
CA SER A 72 10.08 1.53 -10.17
C SER A 72 10.07 2.91 -10.85
N VAL A 73 9.25 3.83 -10.38
CA VAL A 73 9.18 5.21 -10.91
C VAL A 73 10.40 6.02 -10.50
N GLU A 74 10.90 5.82 -9.27
CA GLU A 74 12.10 6.49 -8.75
C GLU A 74 13.36 6.11 -9.55
N ALA A 75 13.58 4.82 -9.79
CA ALA A 75 14.76 4.34 -10.52
C ALA A 75 14.66 4.59 -12.04
N PHE A 76 13.44 4.65 -12.59
CA PHE A 76 13.11 4.86 -14.01
C PHE A 76 13.93 4.02 -15.00
N SER A 77 14.41 2.85 -14.57
CA SER A 77 15.28 1.96 -15.35
C SER A 77 15.18 0.52 -14.86
N PHE A 78 15.02 -0.41 -15.80
CA PHE A 78 14.95 -1.85 -15.53
C PHE A 78 16.32 -2.48 -15.19
N VAL A 79 17.42 -1.75 -15.39
CA VAL A 79 18.77 -2.23 -15.02
C VAL A 79 18.87 -2.41 -13.50
N PHE A 80 18.17 -1.58 -12.73
CA PHE A 80 18.17 -1.60 -11.27
C PHE A 80 17.08 -2.48 -10.68
N ILE A 81 16.57 -3.48 -11.42
CA ILE A 81 15.46 -4.33 -10.95
C ILE A 81 15.77 -5.05 -9.63
N PHE A 82 17.03 -5.44 -9.43
CA PHE A 82 17.48 -6.07 -8.20
C PHE A 82 17.42 -5.08 -7.01
N ASP A 83 17.90 -3.85 -7.21
CA ASP A 83 17.85 -2.80 -6.20
C ASP A 83 16.40 -2.40 -5.89
N ILE A 84 15.55 -2.28 -6.92
CA ILE A 84 14.11 -2.04 -6.76
C ILE A 84 13.47 -3.13 -5.90
N MET A 85 13.73 -4.41 -6.18
CA MET A 85 13.20 -5.52 -5.39
C MET A 85 13.71 -5.50 -3.95
N MET A 86 15.01 -5.27 -3.74
CA MET A 86 15.61 -5.25 -2.42
C MET A 86 15.06 -4.11 -1.56
N ASN A 87 15.00 -2.90 -2.12
CA ASN A 87 14.42 -1.73 -1.47
C ASN A 87 12.93 -1.94 -1.17
N THR A 88 12.18 -2.49 -2.14
CA THR A 88 10.76 -2.83 -1.94
C THR A 88 10.57 -3.77 -0.77
N LEU A 89 11.35 -4.86 -0.68
CA LEU A 89 11.22 -5.84 0.40
C LEU A 89 11.60 -5.27 1.77
N LEU A 90 12.72 -4.55 1.86
CA LEU A 90 13.17 -3.95 3.12
C LEU A 90 12.19 -2.89 3.63
N THR A 91 11.76 -1.98 2.77
CA THR A 91 10.77 -0.96 3.13
C THR A 91 9.42 -1.59 3.43
N PHE A 92 9.01 -2.63 2.70
CA PHE A 92 7.76 -3.35 2.94
C PHE A 92 7.69 -3.90 4.35
N VAL A 93 8.72 -4.64 4.80
CA VAL A 93 8.75 -5.21 6.15
C VAL A 93 8.64 -4.11 7.20
N GLY A 94 9.42 -3.03 7.07
CA GLY A 94 9.40 -1.91 8.01
C GLY A 94 8.03 -1.22 8.07
N SER A 95 7.50 -0.80 6.91
CA SER A 95 6.21 -0.12 6.82
C SER A 95 5.06 -1.01 7.26
N PHE A 96 5.06 -2.30 6.89
CA PHE A 96 4.02 -3.25 7.28
C PHE A 96 4.00 -3.45 8.80
N THR A 97 5.16 -3.64 9.43
CA THR A 97 5.26 -3.75 10.88
C THR A 97 4.77 -2.48 11.58
N VAL A 98 5.17 -1.29 11.12
CA VAL A 98 4.72 -0.01 11.71
C VAL A 98 3.21 0.15 11.59
N ILE A 99 2.62 -0.14 10.43
CA ILE A 99 1.16 -0.04 10.24
C ILE A 99 0.43 -1.01 11.17
N LEU A 100 0.90 -2.25 11.29
CA LEU A 100 0.30 -3.21 12.24
C LEU A 100 0.41 -2.69 13.68
N LEU A 101 1.57 -2.21 14.12
CA LEU A 101 1.74 -1.67 15.47
C LEU A 101 0.77 -0.51 15.76
N ILE A 102 0.62 0.41 14.81
CA ILE A 102 -0.36 1.51 14.90
C ILE A 102 -1.77 0.93 15.05
N GLN A 103 -2.16 -0.02 14.21
CA GLN A 103 -3.48 -0.67 14.31
C GLN A 103 -3.69 -1.36 15.66
N PHE A 104 -2.68 -2.04 16.20
CA PHE A 104 -2.73 -2.68 17.52
C PHE A 104 -2.91 -1.67 18.66
N ILE A 105 -2.20 -0.54 18.62
CA ILE A 105 -2.25 0.50 19.65
C ILE A 105 -3.61 1.21 19.64
N PHE A 106 -4.07 1.67 18.48
CA PHE A 106 -5.32 2.42 18.37
C PHE A 106 -6.58 1.53 18.51
N ARG A 107 -6.45 0.20 18.37
CA ARG A 107 -7.52 -0.77 18.69
C ARG A 107 -7.76 -0.93 20.20
N SER A 108 -6.79 -0.62 21.06
CA SER A 108 -6.93 -0.85 22.51
C SER A 108 -7.89 0.14 23.20
N ARG A 109 -8.66 0.93 22.45
CA ARG A 109 -9.73 1.80 22.92
C ARG A 109 -11.01 1.50 22.14
#